data_AF-A0A3M1F2C0-F1
#
_entry.id   AF-A0A3M1F2C0-F1
#
_cell.length_a   1.000
_cell.length_b   1.000
_cell.length_c   1.000
_cell.angle_alpha   90.00
_cell.angle_beta   90.00
_cell.angle_gamma   90.00
#
_symmetry.space_group_name_H-M   'P 1'
#
loop_
_entity.id
_entity.type
_entity.pdbx_description
1 polymer ?
#
loop_
_entity_poly.entity_id
_entity_poly.type
_entity_poly.pdbx_seq_one_letter_code
_entity_poly.pdbx_strand_id
1 'polypeptide(L)'
;GLRAMKRFAGGHLVAFFLWIVTVGLALLDVLYGRALIMAVAELMSLNDWGLSFIDRASVLVLGLAGLSLAIFCDYYYRRGVAQGNLWPRFTRIAAVQVAVILAGLAVGLL
;
A
#
# COMPACT_ATOMS: atom_id res chain seq x y z
N GLY A 1 31.95 -0.41 -19.89
CA GLY A 1 32.15 -0.12 -18.46
C GLY A 1 31.14 0.88 -17.91
N LEU A 2 31.38 2.18 -18.09
CA LEU A 2 30.63 3.29 -17.44
C LEU A 2 29.12 3.37 -17.73
N ARG A 3 28.66 3.03 -18.95
CA ARG A 3 27.21 3.04 -19.27
C ARG A 3 26.42 1.93 -18.56
N ALA A 4 27.07 0.78 -18.30
CA ALA A 4 26.47 -0.33 -17.57
C ALA A 4 26.32 0.00 -16.08
N MET A 5 27.35 0.62 -15.47
CA MET A 5 27.26 1.10 -14.08
C MET A 5 26.19 2.19 -13.90
N LYS A 6 26.10 3.16 -14.82
CA LYS A 6 25.05 4.20 -14.74
C LYS A 6 23.64 3.63 -14.88
N ARG A 7 23.41 2.64 -15.76
CA ARG A 7 22.12 1.93 -15.84
C ARG A 7 21.81 1.14 -14.57
N PHE A 8 22.81 0.50 -13.97
CA PHE A 8 22.65 -0.27 -12.74
C PHE A 8 22.35 0.62 -11.52
N ALA A 9 23.07 1.74 -11.38
CA ALA A 9 22.81 2.73 -10.34
C ALA A 9 21.46 3.45 -10.54
N GLY A 10 21.12 3.79 -11.79
CA GLY A 10 19.84 4.42 -12.13
C GLY A 10 18.64 3.53 -11.80
N GLY A 11 18.72 2.22 -12.05
CA GLY A 11 17.65 1.28 -11.70
C GLY A 11 17.35 1.23 -10.20
N HIS A 12 18.37 1.29 -9.36
CA HIS A 12 18.21 1.29 -7.91
C HIS A 12 17.60 2.60 -7.38
N LEU A 13 17.98 3.74 -7.95
CA LEU A 13 17.38 5.04 -7.62
C LEU A 13 15.88 5.07 -7.94
N VAL A 14 15.49 4.55 -9.11
CA VAL A 14 14.07 4.47 -9.49
C VAL A 14 13.31 3.53 -8.55
N ALA A 15 13.87 2.37 -8.21
CA ALA A 15 13.24 1.46 -7.25
C ALA A 15 13.04 2.08 -5.87
N PHE A 16 14.02 2.88 -5.40
CA PHE A 16 13.90 3.60 -4.13
C PHE A 16 12.79 4.66 -4.18
N PHE A 17 12.71 5.43 -5.27
CA PHE A 17 11.62 6.41 -5.44
C PHE A 17 10.25 5.73 -5.48
N LEU A 18 10.11 4.64 -6.25
CA LEU A 18 8.88 3.85 -6.31
C LEU A 18 8.51 3.25 -4.94
N TRP A 19 9.50 2.82 -4.16
CA TRP A 19 9.29 2.36 -2.80
C TRP A 19 8.71 3.47 -1.90
N ILE A 20 9.25 4.69 -1.95
CA ILE A 20 8.68 5.83 -1.20
C ILE A 20 7.23 6.07 -1.60
N VAL A 21 6.91 6.03 -2.90
CA VAL A 21 5.54 6.19 -3.40
C VAL A 21 4.63 5.10 -2.83
N THR A 22 5.06 3.84 -2.84
CA THR A 22 4.30 2.71 -2.29
C THR A 22 4.06 2.84 -0.79
N VAL A 23 5.04 3.34 -0.03
CA VAL A 23 4.87 3.63 1.40
C VAL A 23 3.86 4.76 1.61
N GLY A 24 3.93 5.82 0.81
CA GLY A 24 2.94 6.90 0.84
C GLY A 24 1.53 6.41 0.54
N LEU A 25 1.38 5.56 -0.48
CA LEU A 25 0.11 4.89 -0.80
C LEU A 25 -0.36 3.98 0.34
N ALA A 26 0.54 3.24 0.98
CA ALA A 26 0.18 2.36 2.11
C ALA A 26 -0.34 3.15 3.31
N LEU A 27 0.17 4.37 3.55
CA LEU A 27 -0.39 5.25 4.57
C LEU A 27 -1.80 5.73 4.20
N LEU A 28 -2.06 6.02 2.93
CA LEU A 28 -3.41 6.34 2.45
C LEU A 28 -4.34 5.12 2.57
N ASP A 29 -3.86 3.91 2.28
CA ASP A 29 -4.61 2.66 2.44
C ASP A 29 -5.06 2.47 3.90
N VAL A 30 -4.27 2.89 4.89
CA VAL A 30 -4.69 2.82 6.31
C VAL A 30 -5.92 3.70 6.56
N LEU A 31 -5.96 4.91 5.99
CA LEU A 31 -7.07 5.85 6.18
C LEU A 31 -8.33 5.40 5.44
N TYR A 32 -8.21 5.08 4.15
CA TYR A 32 -9.34 4.69 3.31
C TYR A 32 -9.78 3.25 3.56
N GLY A 33 -8.86 2.35 3.88
CA GLY A 33 -9.16 0.98 4.31
C GLY A 33 -9.91 0.93 5.64
N ARG A 34 -9.58 1.82 6.59
CA ARG A 34 -10.36 1.98 7.83
C ARG A 34 -11.81 2.37 7.52
N ALA A 35 -12.04 3.32 6.60
CA ALA A 35 -13.39 3.72 6.21
C ALA A 35 -14.20 2.55 5.64
N LEU A 36 -13.58 1.70 4.80
CA LEU A 36 -14.21 0.47 4.29
C LEU A 36 -14.60 -0.49 5.41
N ILE A 37 -13.69 -0.73 6.35
CA ILE A 37 -13.95 -1.63 7.48
C ILE A 37 -15.11 -1.10 8.34
N MET A 38 -15.15 0.20 8.61
CA MET A 38 -16.22 0.82 9.37
C MET A 38 -17.57 0.72 8.66
N ALA A 39 -17.63 0.96 7.35
CA ALA A 39 -18.87 0.79 6.60
C ALA A 39 -19.39 -0.66 6.62
N VAL A 40 -18.49 -1.64 6.54
CA VAL A 40 -18.87 -3.05 6.70
C VAL A 40 -19.35 -3.34 8.12
N ALA A 41 -18.69 -2.78 9.14
CA ALA A 41 -19.08 -2.94 10.53
C ALA A 41 -20.46 -2.35 10.83
N GLU A 42 -20.79 -1.20 10.22
CA GLU A 42 -22.11 -0.56 10.29
C GLU A 42 -23.19 -1.42 9.63
N LEU A 43 -22.91 -2.01 8.46
CA LEU A 43 -23.83 -2.94 7.80
C LEU A 43 -24.13 -4.18 8.64
N MET A 44 -23.20 -4.61 9.50
CA MET A 44 -23.39 -5.72 10.43
C MET A 44 -24.17 -5.34 11.70
N SER A 45 -24.61 -4.08 11.84
CA SER A 45 -25.38 -3.59 12.99
C SER A 45 -24.71 -3.88 14.34
N LEU A 46 -23.39 -3.70 14.38
CA LEU A 46 -22.62 -3.87 15.62
C LEU A 46 -23.00 -2.79 16.65
N ASN A 47 -22.95 -3.17 17.93
CA ASN A 47 -23.13 -2.21 19.01
C ASN A 47 -21.96 -1.21 19.09
N ASP A 48 -22.17 -0.10 19.81
CA ASP A 48 -21.17 0.98 19.93
C ASP A 48 -19.81 0.49 20.43
N TRP A 49 -19.80 -0.52 21.30
CA TRP A 49 -18.57 -1.12 21.82
C TRP A 49 -17.81 -1.89 20.72
N GLY A 50 -18.52 -2.69 19.92
CA GLY A 50 -17.98 -3.41 18.78
C GLY A 50 -17.42 -2.46 17.70
N LEU A 51 -18.14 -1.39 17.39
CA LEU A 51 -17.68 -0.36 16.45
C LEU A 51 -16.40 0.31 16.94
N SER A 52 -16.36 0.75 18.20
CA SER A 52 -15.18 1.39 18.79
C SER A 52 -13.97 0.45 18.86
N PHE A 53 -14.20 -0.84 19.12
CA PHE A 53 -13.15 -1.86 19.09
C PHE A 53 -12.60 -2.08 17.69
N ILE A 54 -13.47 -2.30 16.69
CA ILE A 54 -13.07 -2.50 15.29
C ILE A 54 -12.31 -1.29 14.77
N ASP A 55 -12.77 -0.10 15.11
CA ASP A 55 -12.13 1.13 14.66
C ASP A 55 -10.64 1.18 15.06
N ARG A 56 -10.36 0.97 16.34
CA ARG A 56 -8.99 0.98 16.88
C ARG A 56 -8.16 -0.20 16.40
N ALA A 57 -8.78 -1.39 16.33
CA ALA A 57 -8.12 -2.59 15.84
C ALA A 57 -7.73 -2.46 14.36
N SER A 58 -8.59 -1.85 13.54
CA SER A 58 -8.36 -1.68 12.10
C SER A 58 -7.11 -0.86 11.81
N VAL A 59 -6.88 0.23 12.56
CA VAL A 59 -5.69 1.08 12.41
C VAL A 59 -4.42 0.28 12.71
N LEU A 60 -4.42 -0.54 13.77
CA LEU A 60 -3.27 -1.38 14.12
C LEU A 60 -3.01 -2.44 13.05
N VAL A 61 -4.05 -3.15 12.61
CA VAL A 61 -3.91 -4.21 11.60
C VAL A 61 -3.47 -3.65 10.24
N LEU A 62 -4.09 -2.57 9.78
CA LEU A 62 -3.72 -1.91 8.53
C LEU A 62 -2.32 -1.30 8.61
N GLY A 63 -1.94 -0.71 9.75
CA GLY A 63 -0.60 -0.18 9.97
C GLY A 63 0.46 -1.28 9.89
N LEU A 64 0.25 -2.42 10.54
CA LEU A 64 1.15 -3.57 10.47
C LEU A 64 1.22 -4.15 9.04
N ALA A 65 0.08 -4.25 8.35
CA ALA A 65 0.02 -4.68 6.97
C ALA A 65 0.79 -3.74 6.04
N GLY A 66 0.63 -2.42 6.19
CA GLY A 66 1.35 -1.41 5.45
C GLY A 66 2.86 -1.44 5.70
N LEU A 67 3.28 -1.66 6.95
CA LEU A 67 4.70 -1.79 7.30
C LEU A 67 5.32 -3.07 6.72
N SER A 68 4.57 -4.17 6.76
CA SER A 68 4.97 -5.44 6.14
C SER A 68 5.10 -5.31 4.63
N LEU A 69 4.15 -4.61 4.00
CA LEU A 69 4.18 -4.29 2.58
C LEU A 69 5.39 -3.42 2.24
N ALA A 70 5.71 -2.41 3.05
CA ALA A 70 6.89 -1.57 2.85
C ALA A 70 8.19 -2.38 2.84
N ILE A 71 8.39 -3.27 3.82
CA ILE A 71 9.57 -4.14 3.89
C ILE A 71 9.61 -5.09 2.69
N PHE A 72 8.47 -5.70 2.36
CA PHE A 72 8.35 -6.58 1.21
C PHE A 72 8.69 -5.86 -0.10
N CYS A 73 8.17 -4.64 -0.31
CA CYS A 73 8.35 -3.88 -1.53
C CYS A 73 9.80 -3.44 -1.77
N ASP A 74 10.59 -3.14 -0.71
CA ASP A 74 12.01 -2.85 -0.88
C ASP A 74 12.74 -4.04 -1.54
N TYR A 75 12.55 -5.24 -0.99
CA TYR A 75 13.13 -6.46 -1.57
C TYR A 75 12.55 -6.77 -2.96
N TYR A 76 11.23 -6.63 -3.12
CA TYR A 76 10.52 -6.97 -4.35
C TYR A 76 10.92 -6.07 -5.53
N TYR A 77 11.11 -4.77 -5.30
CA TYR A 77 11.54 -3.81 -6.32
C TYR A 77 13.02 -3.96 -6.65
N ARG A 78 13.90 -4.16 -5.67
CA ARG A 78 15.33 -4.46 -5.93
C ARG A 78 15.50 -5.69 -6.82
N ARG A 79 14.75 -6.76 -6.54
CA ARG A 79 14.74 -7.96 -7.40
C ARG A 79 14.12 -7.68 -8.77
N GLY A 80 13.18 -6.75 -8.85
CA GLY A 80 12.59 -6.27 -10.11
C GLY A 80 13.59 -5.54 -11.00
N VAL A 81 14.46 -4.72 -10.41
CA VAL A 81 15.57 -4.04 -11.12
C VAL A 81 16.52 -5.07 -11.71
N ALA A 82 16.94 -6.06 -10.91
CA ALA A 82 17.86 -7.11 -11.35
C ALA A 82 17.31 -7.93 -12.54
N GLN A 83 15.99 -8.07 -12.64
CA GLN A 83 15.31 -8.83 -13.69
C GLN A 83 14.80 -7.95 -14.85
N GLY A 84 14.99 -6.63 -14.80
CA GLY A 84 14.45 -5.70 -15.80
C GLY A 84 12.91 -5.54 -15.78
N ASN A 85 12.23 -6.09 -14.77
CA ASN A 85 10.78 -6.15 -14.66
C ASN A 85 10.25 -5.26 -13.51
N LEU A 86 10.86 -4.09 -13.29
CA LEU A 86 10.46 -3.16 -12.22
C LEU A 86 9.04 -2.60 -12.42
N TRP A 87 8.73 -2.14 -13.64
CA TRP A 87 7.46 -1.49 -13.94
C TRP A 87 6.24 -2.40 -13.74
N PRO A 88 6.20 -3.63 -14.28
CA PRO A 88 5.05 -4.53 -14.05
C PRO A 88 4.87 -4.91 -12.58
N ARG A 89 5.96 -4.94 -11.81
CA ARG A 89 5.94 -5.24 -10.38
C ARG A 89 5.36 -4.08 -9.58
N PHE A 90 5.79 -2.86 -9.86
CA PHE A 90 5.26 -1.66 -9.23
C PHE A 90 3.78 -1.48 -9.55
N THR A 91 3.38 -1.56 -10.82
CA THR A 91 2.00 -1.32 -11.23
C THR A 91 1.01 -2.31 -10.61
N ARG A 92 1.41 -3.58 -10.39
CA ARG A 92 0.56 -4.54 -9.68
C ARG A 92 0.28 -4.13 -8.24
N ILE A 93 1.31 -3.70 -7.51
CA ILE A 93 1.13 -3.24 -6.12
C ILE A 93 0.33 -1.94 -6.11
N ALA A 94 0.74 -0.96 -6.91
CA ALA A 94 0.06 0.33 -7.00
C ALA A 94 -1.41 0.20 -7.42
N ALA A 95 -1.75 -0.71 -8.34
CA ALA A 95 -3.13 -0.94 -8.75
C ALA A 95 -4.00 -1.46 -7.60
N VAL A 96 -3.46 -2.36 -6.77
CA VAL A 96 -4.18 -2.85 -5.58
C VAL A 96 -4.37 -1.73 -4.56
N GLN A 97 -3.34 -0.96 -4.26
CA GLN A 97 -3.45 0.18 -3.31
C GLN A 97 -4.45 1.22 -3.82
N VAL A 98 -4.33 1.63 -5.09
CA VAL A 98 -5.26 2.57 -5.71
C VAL A 98 -6.69 2.03 -5.69
N ALA A 99 -6.91 0.74 -5.93
CA ALA A 99 -8.24 0.14 -5.85
C ALA A 99 -8.84 0.23 -4.44
N VAL A 100 -8.04 -0.03 -3.40
CA VAL A 100 -8.46 0.12 -2.00
C VAL A 100 -8.80 1.58 -1.68
N ILE A 101 -7.95 2.52 -2.10
CA ILE A 101 -8.18 3.96 -1.91
C ILE A 101 -9.47 4.39 -2.60
N LEU A 102 -9.68 4.01 -3.87
CA LEU A 102 -10.88 4.38 -4.62
C LEU A 102 -12.15 3.78 -4.00
N ALA A 103 -12.08 2.53 -3.54
CA ALA A 103 -13.21 1.90 -2.85
C ALA A 103 -13.54 2.62 -1.53
N GLY A 104 -12.53 2.92 -0.71
CA GLY A 104 -12.74 3.66 0.54
C GLY A 104 -13.21 5.09 0.32
N LEU A 105 -12.74 5.75 -0.73
CA LEU A 105 -13.20 7.08 -1.12
C LEU A 105 -14.66 7.05 -1.60
N ALA A 106 -15.05 6.04 -2.38
CA ALA A 106 -16.44 5.86 -2.80
C ALA A 106 -17.37 5.66 -1.59
N VAL A 107 -16.95 4.87 -0.61
CA VAL A 107 -17.71 4.67 0.63
C VAL A 107 -17.78 5.93 1.48
N GLY A 108 -16.69 6.70 1.60
CA GLY A 108 -16.70 7.96 2.35
C GLY A 108 -17.51 9.10 1.72
N LEU A 109 -17.97 8.93 0.47
CA LEU A 109 -18.85 9.88 -0.23
C LEU A 109 -20.34 9.50 -0.14
N LEU A 110 -20.65 8.29 0.32
CA LEU A 110 -22.03 7.79 0.53
C LEU A 110 -22.54 8.22 1.91
#